data_AF-A0A6A8MJE1-F1
#
_entry.id   AF-A0A6A8MJE1-F1
#
_cell.length_a   1.000
_cell.length_b   1.000
_cell.length_c   1.000
_cell.angle_alpha   90.00
_cell.angle_beta   90.00
_cell.angle_gamma   90.00
#
_symmetry.space_group_name_H-M   'P 1'
#
loop_
_entity.id
_entity.type
_entity.pdbx_description
1 polymer ?
#
loop_
_entity_poly.entity_id
_entity_poly.type
_entity_poly.pdbx_seq_one_letter_code
_entity_poly.pdbx_strand_id
1 'polypeptide(L)'
;GSISLEIPREIIDAKNQDDDEKFIVIIDGIQVPYQETISDSNSRLITINFETGDSYIEVIGTSVIPEFGSIAVMILAAAIMSTVLITRNKFNRHI
;
A
#
# COMPACT_ATOMS: atom_id res chain seq x y z
N GLY A 1 22.43 -16.43 12.25
CA GLY A 1 21.61 -17.54 11.72
C GLY A 1 20.68 -17.04 10.64
N SER A 2 19.78 -17.88 10.17
CA SER A 2 18.71 -17.47 9.26
C SER A 2 17.39 -18.13 9.62
N ILE A 3 16.28 -17.47 9.32
CA ILE A 3 14.93 -17.98 9.47
C ILE A 3 14.19 -17.80 8.15
N SER A 4 13.46 -18.84 7.73
CA SER A 4 12.57 -18.77 6.57
C SER A 4 11.13 -18.80 7.04
N LEU A 5 10.33 -17.85 6.55
CA LEU A 5 8.94 -17.64 6.92
C LEU A 5 8.08 -17.75 5.67
N GLU A 6 7.16 -18.71 5.66
CA GLU A 6 6.09 -18.81 4.67
C GLU A 6 4.88 -18.03 5.18
N ILE A 7 4.58 -16.92 4.51
CA ILE A 7 3.56 -15.96 4.91
C ILE A 7 2.36 -16.11 3.96
N PRO A 8 1.20 -16.58 4.44
CA PRO A 8 -0.02 -16.56 3.65
C PRO A 8 -0.45 -15.11 3.39
N ARG A 9 -0.74 -14.78 2.13
CA ARG A 9 -1.17 -13.43 1.70
C ARG A 9 -2.51 -13.00 2.30
N GLU A 10 -3.30 -13.96 2.80
CA GLU A 10 -4.53 -13.69 3.53
C GLU A 10 -4.31 -13.07 4.91
N ILE A 11 -3.12 -13.25 5.51
CA ILE A 11 -2.80 -12.77 6.86
C ILE A 11 -1.99 -11.47 6.79
N ILE A 12 -0.89 -11.48 6.02
CA ILE A 12 -0.01 -10.34 5.83
C ILE A 12 0.42 -10.32 4.36
N ASP A 13 0.26 -9.17 3.71
CA ASP A 13 0.74 -8.95 2.35
C ASP A 13 1.39 -7.57 2.23
N ALA A 14 2.18 -7.39 1.19
CA ALA A 14 2.77 -6.11 0.81
C ALA A 14 2.38 -5.84 -0.64
N LYS A 15 1.42 -4.94 -0.85
CA LYS A 15 0.81 -4.63 -2.14
C LYS A 15 0.54 -3.14 -2.31
N ASN A 16 0.72 -2.70 -3.55
CA ASN A 16 0.33 -1.38 -4.02
C ASN A 16 -0.65 -1.54 -5.18
N GLN A 17 -1.92 -1.24 -4.91
CA GLN A 17 -3.03 -1.49 -5.84
C GLN A 17 -3.05 -2.98 -6.26
N ASP A 18 -2.55 -3.28 -7.46
CA ASP A 18 -2.52 -4.62 -8.05
C ASP A 18 -1.10 -5.23 -8.09
N ASP A 19 -0.06 -4.46 -7.76
CA ASP A 19 1.34 -4.88 -7.83
C ASP A 19 1.88 -5.30 -6.44
N ASP A 20 2.70 -6.34 -6.43
CA ASP A 20 3.40 -6.76 -5.22
C ASP A 20 4.50 -5.78 -4.84
N GLU A 21 4.48 -5.35 -3.58
CA GLU A 21 5.56 -4.60 -2.97
C GLU A 21 6.38 -5.48 -2.02
N LYS A 22 7.50 -4.93 -1.54
CA LYS A 22 8.38 -5.62 -0.61
C LYS A 22 7.87 -5.46 0.82
N PHE A 23 8.06 -6.49 1.62
CA PHE A 23 7.92 -6.38 3.06
C PHE A 23 8.97 -5.43 3.63
N ILE A 24 8.65 -4.83 4.76
CA ILE A 24 9.63 -4.11 5.58
C ILE A 24 10.03 -5.06 6.71
N VAL A 25 11.30 -5.45 6.73
CA VAL A 25 11.86 -6.30 7.79
C VAL A 25 12.74 -5.43 8.68
N ILE A 26 12.48 -5.48 9.98
CA ILE A 26 13.19 -4.70 11.00
C ILE A 26 13.70 -5.66 12.07
N ILE A 27 14.95 -5.49 12.48
CA ILE A 27 15.54 -6.18 13.63
C ILE A 27 15.98 -5.13 14.63
N ASP A 28 15.47 -5.21 15.86
CA ASP A 28 15.78 -4.30 16.96
C ASP A 28 15.71 -2.80 16.57
N GLY A 29 14.71 -2.43 15.76
CA GLY A 29 14.46 -1.06 15.29
C GLY A 29 15.24 -0.63 14.05
N ILE A 30 16.06 -1.51 13.46
CA ILE A 30 16.83 -1.24 12.23
C ILE A 30 16.29 -2.04 11.06
N GLN A 31 15.99 -1.37 9.94
CA GLN A 31 15.56 -2.06 8.72
C GLN A 31 16.71 -2.88 8.12
N VAL A 32 16.44 -4.13 7.79
CA VAL A 32 17.40 -5.07 7.22
C VAL A 32 16.90 -5.65 5.90
N PRO A 33 17.81 -6.07 4.99
CA PRO A 33 17.41 -6.78 3.79
C PRO A 33 16.97 -8.21 4.11
N TYR A 34 16.12 -8.75 3.23
CA TYR A 34 15.69 -10.14 3.24
C TYR A 34 15.75 -10.73 1.83
N GLN A 35 15.73 -12.06 1.72
CA GLN A 35 15.62 -12.75 0.45
C GLN A 35 14.21 -13.32 0.27
N GLU A 36 13.60 -13.05 -0.87
CA GLU A 36 12.34 -13.67 -1.26
C GLU A 36 12.62 -14.79 -2.24
N THR A 37 12.18 -16.00 -1.91
CA THR A 37 12.49 -17.20 -2.72
C THR A 37 11.28 -17.69 -3.50
N ILE A 38 10.08 -17.55 -2.94
CA ILE A 38 8.82 -17.92 -3.59
C ILE A 38 7.83 -16.78 -3.38
N SER A 39 7.18 -16.38 -4.46
CA SER A 39 6.06 -15.46 -4.42
C SER A 39 5.01 -15.97 -5.39
N ASP A 40 3.94 -16.53 -4.84
CA ASP A 40 2.80 -17.04 -5.59
C ASP A 40 1.52 -16.31 -5.17
N SER A 41 0.37 -16.67 -5.74
CA SER A 41 -0.91 -16.00 -5.46
C SER A 41 -1.41 -16.18 -4.03
N ASN A 42 -0.90 -17.17 -3.29
CA ASN A 42 -1.43 -17.58 -1.99
C ASN A 42 -0.45 -17.25 -0.86
N SER A 43 0.85 -17.31 -1.12
CA SER A 43 1.89 -17.19 -0.11
C SER A 43 3.17 -16.55 -0.62
N ARG A 44 3.97 -16.05 0.32
CA ARG A 44 5.32 -15.55 0.07
C ARG A 44 6.29 -16.19 1.05
N LEU A 45 7.39 -16.71 0.53
CA LEU A 45 8.48 -17.29 1.33
C LEU A 45 9.63 -16.30 1.39
N ILE A 46 9.88 -15.76 2.58
CA ILE A 46 11.00 -14.85 2.85
C ILE A 46 12.01 -15.49 3.78
N THR A 47 13.29 -15.19 3.58
CA THR A 47 14.41 -15.62 4.42
C THR A 47 15.13 -14.40 4.97
N ILE A 48 15.26 -14.36 6.29
CA ILE A 48 15.83 -13.24 7.05
C ILE A 48 17.08 -13.76 7.77
N ASN A 49 18.19 -13.05 7.61
CA ASN A 49 19.41 -13.31 8.35
C ASN A 49 19.42 -12.47 9.62
N PHE A 50 19.88 -13.05 10.72
CA PHE A 50 19.97 -12.40 12.03
C PHE A 50 21.28 -12.80 12.72
N GLU A 51 21.75 -12.00 13.65
CA GLU A 51 22.99 -12.17 14.39
C GLU A 51 22.76 -12.63 15.83
N THR A 52 23.83 -13.06 16.49
CA THR A 52 23.77 -13.43 17.91
C THR A 52 23.60 -12.15 18.74
N GLY A 53 22.48 -12.02 19.42
CA GLY A 53 22.15 -10.84 20.23
C GLY A 53 20.88 -10.12 19.77
N ASP A 54 20.41 -10.41 18.55
CA ASP A 54 19.16 -9.88 18.04
C ASP A 54 17.98 -10.38 18.88
N SER A 55 17.11 -9.47 19.30
CA SER A 55 16.04 -9.77 20.26
C SER A 55 14.69 -10.04 19.59
N TYR A 56 14.28 -9.20 18.64
CA TYR A 56 13.02 -9.39 17.93
C TYR A 56 13.11 -8.97 16.46
N ILE A 57 12.35 -9.69 15.63
CA ILE A 57 12.23 -9.45 14.19
C ILE A 57 10.80 -9.03 13.91
N GLU A 58 10.63 -7.88 13.26
CA GLU A 58 9.34 -7.36 12.83
C GLU A 58 9.25 -7.49 11.30
N VAL A 59 8.15 -8.07 10.82
CA VAL A 59 7.83 -8.16 9.39
C VAL A 59 6.54 -7.38 9.17
N ILE A 60 6.64 -6.29 8.42
CA ILE A 60 5.55 -5.35 8.21
C ILE A 60 5.12 -5.42 6.75
N GLY A 61 3.83 -5.73 6.56
CA GLY A 61 3.15 -5.65 5.27
C GLY A 61 2.65 -4.25 4.96
N THR A 62 2.37 -4.00 3.69
CA THR A 62 1.77 -2.76 3.20
C THR A 62 0.48 -3.08 2.45
N SER A 63 -0.56 -2.29 2.70
CA SER A 63 -1.78 -2.35 1.91
C SER A 63 -2.17 -0.93 1.58
N VAL A 64 -2.19 -0.60 0.29
CA VAL A 64 -2.68 0.69 -0.18
C VAL A 64 -4.20 0.67 -0.17
N ILE A 65 -4.79 1.37 0.79
CA ILE A 65 -6.22 1.64 0.84
C ILE A 65 -6.42 3.01 0.18
N PRO A 66 -7.15 3.12 -0.95
CA PRO A 66 -7.39 4.41 -1.58
C PRO A 66 -8.09 5.37 -0.61
N GLU A 67 -7.43 6.47 -0.24
CA GLU A 67 -7.89 7.42 0.77
C GLU A 67 -9.20 8.10 0.35
N PHE A 68 -9.40 8.23 -0.95
CA PHE A 68 -10.67 8.64 -1.52
C PHE A 68 -10.96 7.75 -2.71
N GLY A 69 -11.74 6.69 -2.49
CA GLY A 69 -12.23 5.84 -3.58
C GLY A 69 -13.10 6.62 -4.57
N SER A 70 -14.18 6.00 -5.05
CA SER A 70 -15.10 6.65 -6.01
C SER A 70 -15.68 7.98 -5.52
N ILE A 71 -15.70 8.23 -4.21
CA ILE A 71 -16.22 9.45 -3.58
C ILE A 71 -15.45 10.70 -4.01
N ALA A 72 -14.11 10.67 -4.11
CA ALA A 72 -13.34 11.84 -4.58
C ALA A 72 -13.72 12.21 -6.01
N VAL A 73 -13.87 11.20 -6.88
CA VAL A 73 -14.26 11.40 -8.28
C VAL A 73 -15.65 12.02 -8.36
N MET A 74 -16.59 11.55 -7.54
CA MET A 74 -17.95 12.12 -7.47
C MET A 74 -17.95 13.58 -7.00
N ILE A 75 -17.20 13.91 -5.94
CA ILE A 75 -17.10 15.28 -5.43
C ILE A 75 -16.46 16.19 -6.47
N LEU A 76 -15.38 15.74 -7.13
CA LEU A 76 -14.72 16.48 -8.19
C LEU A 76 -15.66 16.74 -9.38
N ALA A 77 -16.40 15.72 -9.83
CA ALA A 77 -17.37 15.87 -10.91
C ALA A 77 -18.49 16.85 -10.56
N ALA A 78 -19.03 16.77 -9.34
CA ALA A 78 -20.05 17.68 -8.84
C ALA A 78 -19.54 19.13 -8.82
N ALA A 79 -18.31 19.36 -8.33
CA ALA A 79 -17.68 20.68 -8.28
C ALA A 79 -17.45 21.28 -9.67
N ILE A 80 -16.99 20.47 -10.63
CA ILE A 80 -16.81 20.91 -12.03
C ILE A 80 -18.17 21.29 -12.63
N MET A 81 -19.19 20.43 -12.48
CA MET A 81 -20.54 20.70 -12.98
C MET A 81 -21.14 21.98 -12.38
N SER A 82 -21.04 22.17 -11.06
CA SER A 82 -21.55 23.38 -10.40
C SER A 82 -20.83 24.63 -10.89
N THR A 83 -19.52 24.56 -11.07
CA THR A 83 -18.71 25.69 -11.55
C THR A 83 -19.10 26.10 -12.97
N VAL A 84 -19.27 25.13 -13.86
CA VAL A 84 -19.70 25.37 -15.25
C VAL A 84 -21.10 25.99 -15.29
N LEU A 85 -22.05 25.45 -14.51
CA LEU A 85 -23.42 25.96 -14.45
C LEU A 85 -23.48 27.40 -13.92
N ILE A 86 -22.77 27.69 -12.83
CA ILE A 86 -22.71 29.04 -12.23
C ILE A 86 -22.08 30.03 -13.23
N THR A 87 -20.99 29.64 -13.89
CA THR A 87 -20.29 30.50 -14.85
C THR A 87 -21.17 30.81 -16.05
N ARG A 88 -21.87 29.81 -16.62
CA ARG A 88 -22.82 30.01 -17.72
C ARG A 88 -23.98 30.92 -17.33
N ASN A 89 -24.56 30.73 -16.14
CA ASN A 89 -25.67 31.56 -15.66
C ASN A 89 -25.24 33.03 -15.42
N LYS A 90 -24.04 33.26 -14.90
CA LYS A 90 -23.50 34.63 -14.76
C LYS A 90 -23.30 35.31 -16.11
N PHE A 91 -22.78 34.60 -17.12
CA PHE A 91 -22.57 35.15 -18.45
C PHE A 91 -23.89 35.49 -19.18
N ASN A 92 -24.91 34.64 -19.03
CA ASN A 92 -26.24 34.87 -19.61
C ASN A 92 -27.03 36.02 -18.97
N ARG A 93 -26.60 36.53 -17.81
CA ARG A 93 -27.22 37.68 -17.13
C ARG A 93 -26.65 39.04 -17.54
N HIS A 94 -25.65 39.07 -18.44
CA HIS A 94 -25.01 40.30 -18.94
C HIS A 94 -25.15 40.50 -20.45
N ILE A 95 -26.15 39.84 -21.06
CA ILE A 95 -26.65 40.07 -22.42
C ILE A 95 -28.16 40.32 -22.28
#